data_AF-A0A9D5FR48-F1
#
_entry.id   AF-A0A9D5FR48-F1
#
_cell.length_a   1.000
_cell.length_b   1.000
_cell.length_c   1.000
_cell.angle_alpha   90.00
_cell.angle_beta   90.00
_cell.angle_gamma   90.00
#
_symmetry.space_group_name_H-M   'P 1'
#
loop_
_entity.id
_entity.type
_entity.pdbx_description
1 polymer ?
#
loop_
_entity_poly.entity_id
_entity_poly.type
_entity_poly.pdbx_seq_one_letter_code
_entity_poly.pdbx_strand_id
1 'polypeptide(L)'
;MASLLALLTGCANQPSQRIVIDDAHLQLQRADGSAPAVYRIDATMELILDASQYTFSIPPKLNVSRPNSIQLALGKDRQYSATWSPDRTVHDLNKKTLRPSSQSIAFDGIRQSDEGVIAIGHLDPARKNFAVIWVGMFKVE
;
A
#
# COMPACT_ATOMS: atom_id res chain seq x y z
N MET A 1 -23.68 -48.99 -1.15
CA MET A 1 -22.71 -48.14 -1.87
C MET A 1 -22.96 -46.70 -1.45
N ALA A 2 -22.09 -46.13 -0.61
CA ALA A 2 -22.20 -44.74 -0.16
C ALA A 2 -21.25 -43.89 -1.00
N SER A 3 -21.80 -42.95 -1.79
CA SER A 3 -21.00 -41.97 -2.53
C SER A 3 -20.54 -40.87 -1.59
N LEU A 4 -19.23 -40.74 -1.46
CA LEU A 4 -18.56 -39.67 -0.73
C LEU A 4 -18.44 -38.46 -1.67
N LEU A 5 -19.24 -37.42 -1.44
CA LEU A 5 -19.10 -36.13 -2.13
C LEU A 5 -17.94 -35.37 -1.47
N ALA A 6 -16.78 -35.34 -2.10
CA ALA A 6 -15.68 -34.48 -1.69
C ALA A 6 -15.94 -33.04 -2.18
N LEU A 7 -16.28 -32.14 -1.26
CA LEU A 7 -16.26 -30.70 -1.51
C LEU A 7 -14.80 -30.27 -1.61
N LEU A 8 -14.30 -30.15 -2.84
CA LEU A 8 -13.08 -29.42 -3.14
C LEU A 8 -13.37 -27.94 -2.94
N THR A 9 -13.15 -27.43 -1.73
CA THR A 9 -13.09 -26.00 -1.45
C THR A 9 -11.84 -25.48 -2.14
N GLY A 10 -11.96 -25.11 -3.42
CA GLY A 10 -10.90 -24.40 -4.12
C GLY A 10 -10.59 -23.12 -3.35
N CYS A 11 -9.34 -22.93 -2.94
CA CYS A 11 -8.87 -21.63 -2.49
C CYS A 11 -9.15 -20.65 -3.63
N ALA A 12 -10.20 -19.83 -3.49
CA ALA A 12 -10.50 -18.81 -4.46
C ALA A 12 -9.26 -17.92 -4.58
N ASN A 13 -8.68 -17.86 -5.78
CA ASN A 13 -7.70 -16.83 -6.12
C ASN A 13 -8.42 -15.49 -5.97
N GLN A 14 -8.26 -14.82 -4.81
CA GLN A 14 -8.71 -13.45 -4.70
C GLN A 14 -7.94 -12.63 -5.73
N PRO A 15 -8.63 -11.93 -6.65
CA PRO A 15 -7.97 -11.16 -7.69
C PRO A 15 -7.14 -10.06 -7.06
N SER A 16 -6.00 -9.75 -7.68
CA SER A 16 -5.22 -8.58 -7.28
C SER A 16 -6.03 -7.32 -7.52
N GLN A 17 -5.89 -6.36 -6.62
CA GLN A 17 -6.55 -5.05 -6.70
C GLN A 17 -5.53 -4.04 -7.16
N ARG A 18 -5.91 -3.09 -8.01
CA ARG A 18 -5.02 -2.02 -8.48
C ARG A 18 -5.54 -0.68 -8.01
N ILE A 19 -4.66 0.14 -7.45
CA ILE A 19 -4.91 1.56 -7.23
C ILE A 19 -3.95 2.41 -8.05
N VAL A 20 -4.48 3.47 -8.65
CA VAL A 20 -3.70 4.45 -9.42
C VAL A 20 -3.35 5.61 -8.51
N ILE A 21 -2.07 5.94 -8.43
CA ILE A 21 -1.58 7.06 -7.63
C ILE A 21 -1.95 8.36 -8.32
N ASP A 22 -2.62 9.24 -7.58
CA ASP A 22 -3.07 10.53 -8.06
C ASP A 22 -3.10 11.58 -6.94
N ASP A 23 -3.38 12.82 -7.34
CA ASP A 23 -3.55 13.91 -6.39
C ASP A 23 -4.91 13.86 -5.69
N ALA A 24 -5.95 13.27 -6.28
CA ALA A 24 -7.29 13.23 -5.66
C ALA A 24 -7.28 12.46 -4.34
N HIS A 25 -6.42 11.46 -4.22
CA HIS A 25 -6.25 10.63 -3.02
C HIS A 25 -5.11 11.06 -2.10
N LEU A 26 -4.35 12.10 -2.47
CA LEU A 26 -3.25 12.62 -1.66
C LEU A 26 -3.78 13.21 -0.35
N GLN A 27 -3.48 12.54 0.76
CA GLN A 27 -3.92 12.89 2.12
C GLN A 27 -3.06 13.98 2.80
N LEU A 28 -2.10 14.56 2.07
CA LEU A 28 -1.37 15.74 2.54
C LEU A 28 -2.24 17.00 2.38
N GLN A 29 -1.89 18.06 3.12
CA GLN A 29 -2.64 19.32 3.09
C GLN A 29 -2.77 19.86 1.66
N ARG A 30 -4.00 19.96 1.18
CA ARG A 30 -4.34 20.47 -0.16
C ARG A 30 -4.45 21.99 -0.13
N ALA A 31 -3.96 22.65 -1.18
CA ALA A 31 -4.02 24.11 -1.29
C ALA A 31 -5.46 24.65 -1.37
N ASP A 32 -6.38 23.84 -1.91
CA ASP A 32 -7.80 24.16 -2.04
C ASP A 32 -8.63 23.87 -0.77
N GLY A 33 -8.01 23.30 0.27
CA GLY A 33 -8.69 22.94 1.53
C GLY A 33 -9.71 21.80 1.40
N SER A 34 -9.81 21.16 0.23
CA SER A 34 -10.74 20.05 0.03
C SER A 34 -10.35 18.80 0.83
N ALA A 35 -11.34 17.99 1.16
CA ALA A 35 -11.10 16.68 1.76
C ALA A 35 -10.59 15.71 0.67
N PRO A 36 -9.46 15.01 0.90
CA PRO A 36 -8.93 14.05 -0.05
C PRO A 36 -9.83 12.81 -0.18
N ALA A 37 -9.90 12.24 -1.38
CA ALA A 37 -10.63 11.01 -1.65
C ALA A 37 -9.96 9.81 -0.96
N VAL A 38 -10.75 8.78 -0.69
CA VAL A 38 -10.29 7.51 -0.10
C VAL A 38 -10.57 6.40 -1.10
N TYR A 39 -9.58 5.57 -1.39
CA TYR A 39 -9.79 4.44 -2.30
C TYR A 39 -10.77 3.45 -1.66
N ARG A 40 -11.60 2.84 -2.49
CA ARG A 40 -12.42 1.67 -2.14
C ARG A 40 -11.88 0.49 -2.92
N ILE A 41 -11.49 -0.55 -2.22
CA ILE A 41 -10.92 -1.77 -2.80
C ILE A 41 -11.63 -2.98 -2.22
N ASP A 42 -11.61 -4.11 -2.92
CA ASP A 42 -12.06 -5.38 -2.34
C ASP A 42 -10.93 -6.01 -1.49
N ALA A 43 -11.30 -6.99 -0.66
CA ALA A 43 -10.34 -7.83 0.02
C ALA A 43 -9.41 -8.54 -1.01
N THR A 44 -8.11 -8.51 -0.75
CA THR A 44 -7.10 -8.99 -1.71
C THR A 44 -5.86 -9.55 -1.04
N MET A 45 -5.21 -10.50 -1.70
CA MET A 45 -3.88 -11.00 -1.31
C MET A 45 -2.73 -10.18 -1.93
N GLU A 46 -3.07 -9.28 -2.86
CA GLU A 46 -2.11 -8.49 -3.62
C GLU A 46 -2.71 -7.14 -4.02
N LEU A 47 -2.06 -6.06 -3.58
CA LEU A 47 -2.38 -4.70 -3.99
C LEU A 47 -1.32 -4.19 -4.95
N ILE A 48 -1.73 -3.78 -6.14
CA ILE A 48 -0.87 -3.22 -7.18
C ILE A 48 -0.96 -1.69 -7.08
N LEU A 49 0.18 -1.05 -6.84
CA LEU A 49 0.31 0.40 -6.91
C LEU A 49 0.75 0.79 -8.33
N ASP A 50 -0.04 1.62 -9.00
CA ASP A 50 0.25 2.11 -10.35
C ASP A 50 0.50 3.62 -10.31
N ALA A 51 1.77 4.00 -10.45
CA ALA A 51 2.22 5.39 -10.53
C ALA A 51 2.64 5.78 -11.96
N SER A 52 2.21 5.04 -12.98
CA SER A 52 2.58 5.31 -14.38
C SER A 52 2.15 6.69 -14.87
N GLN A 53 1.13 7.28 -14.24
CA GLN A 53 0.60 8.60 -14.56
C GLN A 53 0.91 9.66 -13.50
N TYR A 54 1.75 9.35 -12.51
CA TYR A 54 2.02 10.23 -11.38
C TYR A 54 3.46 10.72 -11.36
N THR A 55 3.64 12.03 -11.19
CA THR A 55 4.95 12.64 -10.97
C THR A 55 5.03 13.18 -9.55
N PHE A 56 5.94 12.62 -8.75
CA PHE A 56 6.12 13.06 -7.37
C PHE A 56 6.75 14.46 -7.32
N SER A 57 6.03 15.41 -6.73
CA SER A 57 6.59 16.71 -6.34
C SER A 57 7.20 16.60 -4.95
N ILE A 58 8.52 16.75 -4.84
CA ILE A 58 9.24 16.63 -3.57
C ILE A 58 9.57 18.03 -3.06
N PRO A 59 8.99 18.47 -1.93
CA PRO A 59 9.32 19.76 -1.34
C PRO A 59 10.81 19.85 -0.97
N PRO A 60 11.51 20.96 -1.29
CA PRO A 60 12.94 21.13 -0.95
C PRO A 60 13.24 20.91 0.55
N LYS A 61 12.29 21.26 1.42
CA LYS A 61 12.39 21.08 2.88
C LYS A 61 12.57 19.62 3.34
N LEU A 62 12.21 18.62 2.51
CA LEU A 62 12.40 17.22 2.86
C LEU A 62 13.87 16.77 2.74
N ASN A 63 14.71 17.53 2.03
CA ASN A 63 16.13 17.21 1.81
C ASN A 63 16.37 15.77 1.30
N VAL A 64 15.49 15.31 0.40
CA VAL A 64 15.58 14.00 -0.28
C VAL A 64 15.35 14.20 -1.77
N SER A 65 15.96 13.36 -2.59
CA SER A 65 15.93 13.52 -4.05
C SER A 65 14.86 12.68 -4.75
N ARG A 66 14.43 11.57 -4.13
CA ARG A 66 13.46 10.62 -4.70
C ARG A 66 12.89 9.70 -3.62
N PRO A 67 11.68 9.14 -3.84
CA PRO A 67 11.21 8.03 -3.02
C PRO A 67 12.10 6.78 -3.17
N ASN A 68 12.20 6.00 -2.09
CA ASN A 68 12.91 4.71 -2.06
C ASN A 68 12.14 3.62 -1.28
N SER A 69 11.00 3.97 -0.65
CA SER A 69 10.24 3.06 0.18
C SER A 69 8.74 3.32 0.10
N ILE A 70 7.98 2.23 0.17
CA ILE A 70 6.53 2.18 0.36
C ILE A 70 6.28 1.68 1.78
N GLN A 71 5.35 2.32 2.50
CA GLN A 71 4.87 1.88 3.80
C GLN A 71 3.37 1.58 3.70
N LEU A 72 2.95 0.41 4.15
CA LEU A 72 1.56 -0.02 4.24
C LEU A 72 1.21 -0.26 5.71
N ALA A 73 0.18 0.41 6.21
CA ALA A 73 -0.34 0.20 7.56
C ALA A 73 -1.81 -0.19 7.51
N LEU A 74 -2.14 -1.32 8.16
CA LEU A 74 -3.49 -1.90 8.29
C LEU A 74 -3.91 -2.01 9.78
N GLY A 75 -3.35 -1.14 10.62
CA GLY A 75 -3.46 -1.21 12.08
C GLY A 75 -2.11 -1.11 12.78
N LYS A 76 -2.11 -1.35 14.10
CA LYS A 76 -0.90 -1.24 14.94
C LYS A 76 0.04 -2.44 14.82
N ASP A 77 -0.51 -3.61 14.56
CA ASP A 77 0.15 -4.92 14.47
C ASP A 77 0.36 -5.40 13.02
N ARG A 78 -0.03 -4.58 12.05
CA ARG A 78 0.02 -4.88 10.61
C ARG A 78 0.62 -3.70 9.85
N GLN A 79 1.91 -3.46 10.07
CA GLN A 79 2.70 -2.44 9.41
C GLN A 79 3.81 -3.08 8.58
N TYR A 80 3.94 -2.64 7.34
CA TYR A 80 4.81 -3.27 6.35
C TYR A 80 5.55 -2.23 5.55
N SER A 81 6.75 -2.59 5.10
CA SER A 81 7.51 -1.82 4.12
C SER A 81 7.78 -2.63 2.86
N ALA A 82 7.86 -1.94 1.73
CA ALA A 82 8.40 -2.46 0.48
C ALA A 82 9.39 -1.45 -0.12
N THR A 83 10.25 -1.93 -1.01
CA THR A 83 11.18 -1.09 -1.76
C THR A 83 10.43 -0.34 -2.85
N TRP A 84 10.63 0.98 -2.94
CA TRP A 84 10.25 1.74 -4.13
C TRP A 84 11.43 1.76 -5.10
N SER A 85 11.26 1.16 -6.28
CA SER A 85 12.21 1.29 -7.39
C SER A 85 11.81 2.48 -8.28
N PRO A 86 12.65 3.50 -8.45
CA PRO A 86 12.35 4.66 -9.29
C PRO A 86 12.31 4.33 -10.79
N ASP A 87 12.89 3.19 -11.19
CA ASP A 87 12.87 2.69 -12.57
C ASP A 87 11.59 1.90 -12.88
N ARG A 88 10.70 1.76 -11.88
CA ARG A 88 9.41 1.09 -12.00
C ARG A 88 8.28 2.02 -11.64
N THR A 89 7.23 2.00 -12.45
CA THR A 89 5.98 2.73 -12.20
C THR A 89 4.90 1.86 -11.56
N VAL A 90 5.03 0.54 -11.62
CA VAL A 90 4.07 -0.43 -11.06
C VAL A 90 4.75 -1.29 -10.01
N HIS A 91 4.16 -1.36 -8.81
CA HIS A 91 4.71 -2.05 -7.64
C HIS A 91 3.67 -2.98 -7.02
N ASP A 92 4.03 -4.23 -6.84
CA ASP A 92 3.16 -5.23 -6.22
C ASP A 92 3.39 -5.25 -4.72
N LEU A 93 2.32 -5.13 -3.92
CA LEU A 93 2.33 -5.27 -2.48
C LEU A 93 1.65 -6.59 -2.11
N ASN A 94 2.48 -7.59 -1.84
CA ASN A 94 2.05 -8.93 -1.49
C ASN A 94 3.03 -9.56 -0.49
N LYS A 95 2.80 -10.81 -0.11
CA LYS A 95 3.64 -11.54 0.86
C LYS A 95 5.12 -11.63 0.48
N LYS A 96 5.47 -11.54 -0.82
CA LYS A 96 6.86 -11.63 -1.29
C LYS A 96 7.58 -10.29 -1.22
N THR A 97 6.87 -9.19 -1.43
CA THR A 97 7.45 -7.84 -1.53
C THR A 97 7.38 -7.07 -0.22
N LEU A 98 6.34 -7.30 0.59
CA LEU A 98 6.17 -6.66 1.89
C LEU A 98 7.08 -7.31 2.95
N ARG A 99 7.61 -6.47 3.83
CA ARG A 99 8.38 -6.87 5.02
C ARG A 99 7.67 -6.32 6.26
N PRO A 100 7.32 -7.16 7.25
CA PRO A 100 6.70 -6.67 8.46
C PRO A 100 7.67 -5.82 9.29
N SER A 101 7.17 -4.80 9.96
CA SER A 101 7.92 -4.09 11.00
C SER A 101 8.17 -5.00 12.20
N SER A 102 9.07 -4.61 13.11
CA SER A 102 9.53 -5.46 14.23
C SER A 102 8.41 -5.97 15.17
N GLN A 103 7.25 -5.31 15.19
CA GLN A 103 6.10 -5.70 16.02
C GLN A 103 4.91 -6.22 15.21
N SER A 104 5.06 -6.29 13.88
CA SER A 104 3.97 -6.68 13.00
C SER A 104 3.99 -8.17 12.69
N ILE A 105 2.79 -8.75 12.51
CA ILE A 105 2.64 -10.10 11.97
C ILE A 105 3.04 -10.13 10.48
N ALA A 106 3.36 -11.31 9.96
CA ALA A 106 3.61 -11.48 8.53
C ALA A 106 2.39 -11.07 7.70
N PHE A 107 2.61 -10.48 6.52
CA PHE A 107 1.52 -10.10 5.63
C PHE A 107 0.79 -11.35 5.13
N ASP A 108 -0.53 -11.34 5.31
CA ASP A 108 -1.43 -12.43 4.94
C ASP A 108 -2.66 -11.94 4.17
N GLY A 109 -2.54 -10.77 3.54
CA GLY A 109 -3.59 -10.15 2.74
C GLY A 109 -4.18 -8.91 3.40
N ILE A 110 -5.01 -8.22 2.62
CA ILE A 110 -5.91 -7.14 3.02
C ILE A 110 -7.31 -7.76 3.12
N ARG A 111 -7.94 -7.61 4.27
CA ARG A 111 -9.18 -8.33 4.64
C ARG A 111 -10.38 -7.40 4.57
N GLN A 112 -11.56 -8.02 4.47
CA GLN A 112 -12.83 -7.31 4.57
C GLN A 112 -12.85 -6.40 5.80
N SER A 113 -13.36 -5.18 5.62
CA SER A 113 -13.45 -4.15 6.67
C SER A 113 -12.11 -3.63 7.20
N ASP A 114 -10.96 -3.99 6.59
CA ASP A 114 -9.71 -3.29 6.86
C ASP A 114 -9.82 -1.83 6.39
N GLU A 115 -9.19 -0.93 7.13
CA GLU A 115 -8.83 0.41 6.66
C GLU A 115 -7.32 0.55 6.72
N GLY A 116 -6.75 1.24 5.73
CA GLY A 116 -5.30 1.30 5.62
C GLY A 116 -4.76 2.62 5.08
N VAL A 117 -3.48 2.82 5.37
CA VAL A 117 -2.67 3.93 4.86
C VAL A 117 -1.55 3.36 4.01
N ILE A 118 -1.33 3.98 2.85
CA ILE A 118 -0.20 3.70 1.97
C ILE A 118 0.58 4.98 1.83
N ALA A 119 1.85 4.97 2.24
CA ALA A 119 2.74 6.12 2.11
C ALA A 119 3.93 5.77 1.23
N ILE A 120 4.28 6.69 0.33
CA ILE A 120 5.46 6.60 -0.52
C ILE A 120 6.38 7.75 -0.12
N GLY A 121 7.65 7.40 0.10
CA GLY A 121 8.57 8.35 0.68
C GLY A 121 10.00 7.88 0.61
N HIS A 122 10.83 8.59 1.37
CA HIS A 122 12.25 8.31 1.49
C HIS A 122 12.55 7.84 2.92
N LEU A 123 12.92 6.58 3.06
CA LEU A 123 13.44 6.00 4.29
C LEU A 123 14.95 6.25 4.35
N ASP A 124 15.38 6.99 5.38
CA ASP A 124 16.79 7.10 5.78
C ASP A 124 17.05 6.09 6.90
N PRO A 125 17.74 4.96 6.63
CA PRO A 125 17.99 3.94 7.63
C PRO A 125 18.94 4.40 8.73
N ALA A 126 19.84 5.35 8.45
CA ALA A 126 20.79 5.85 9.45
C ALA A 126 20.08 6.73 10.49
N ARG A 127 19.09 7.52 10.05
CA ARG A 127 18.30 8.40 10.93
C ARG A 127 17.02 7.75 11.45
N LYS A 128 16.68 6.54 10.99
CA LYS A 128 15.41 5.86 11.25
C LYS A 128 14.20 6.77 10.99
N ASN A 129 14.29 7.59 9.94
CA ASN A 129 13.30 8.58 9.58
C ASN A 129 12.68 8.25 8.23
N PHE A 130 11.37 8.41 8.10
CA PHE A 130 10.64 8.24 6.85
C PHE A 130 10.03 9.58 6.44
N ALA A 131 10.62 10.21 5.42
CA ALA A 131 10.10 11.43 4.84
C ALA A 131 8.97 11.08 3.85
N VAL A 132 7.72 11.36 4.25
CA VAL A 132 6.53 11.14 3.43
C VAL A 132 6.52 12.13 2.26
N ILE A 133 6.38 11.60 1.04
CA ILE A 133 6.26 12.39 -0.20
C ILE A 133 4.81 12.33 -0.71
N TRP A 134 4.20 11.15 -0.68
CA TRP A 134 2.80 10.93 -1.01
C TRP A 134 2.18 10.00 0.03
N VAL A 135 0.91 10.20 0.34
CA VAL A 135 0.16 9.29 1.23
C VAL A 135 -1.29 9.22 0.79
N GLY A 136 -1.82 8.01 0.73
CA GLY A 136 -3.20 7.70 0.41
C GLY A 136 -3.84 6.84 1.49
N MET A 137 -5.16 6.89 1.57
CA MET A 137 -5.97 6.03 2.44
C MET A 137 -6.86 5.15 1.58
N PHE A 138 -7.15 3.95 2.09
CA PHE A 138 -8.12 3.05 1.47
C PHE A 138 -9.02 2.41 2.53
N LYS A 139 -10.20 2.01 2.10
CA LYS A 139 -11.15 1.17 2.84
C LYS A 139 -11.47 -0.07 2.04
N VAL A 140 -11.65 -1.18 2.73
CA VAL A 140 -12.06 -2.44 2.12
C VAL A 140 -13.56 -2.61 2.27
N GLU A 141 -14.23 -2.76 1.14
CA GLU A 141 -15.69 -2.91 1.04
C GLU A 141 -16.08 -4.30 0.52
#